data_AF-A0A9D4LZV8-F1
#
_entry.id   AF-A0A9D4LZV8-F1
#
_cell.length_a   1.000
_cell.length_b   1.000
_cell.length_c   1.000
_cell.angle_alpha   90.00
_cell.angle_beta   90.00
_cell.angle_gamma   90.00
#
_symmetry.space_group_name_H-M   'P 1'
#
loop_
_entity.id
_entity.type
_entity.pdbx_description
1 polymer ?
#
loop_
_entity_poly.entity_id
_entity_poly.type
_entity_poly.pdbx_seq_one_letter_code
_entity_poly.pdbx_strand_id
1 'polypeptide(L)'
;METGQHNHKCQSYPRNNKVLLKVIDPEGVALRSAHRLRRIVYTIKGPNFTKQIDGYVTLTTFEIVIQGAVDGFSRCMLWLEACYSNNDHRIIAGIFVNFVKRIGRVPRLVRDDGGTENV
;
A
#
# COMPACT_ATOMS: atom_id res chain seq x y z
N MET A 1 -18.02 -4.64 -31.22
CA MET A 1 -18.69 -3.59 -30.41
C MET A 1 -17.96 -3.57 -29.07
N GLU A 2 -17.34 -2.45 -28.76
CA GLU A 2 -16.21 -2.31 -27.83
C GLU A 2 -16.57 -2.65 -26.37
N THR A 3 -15.74 -3.49 -25.74
CA THR A 3 -15.74 -3.68 -24.29
C THR A 3 -14.94 -2.55 -23.64
N GLY A 4 -15.65 -1.56 -23.10
CA GLY A 4 -15.06 -0.44 -22.35
C GLY A 4 -14.28 -0.93 -21.14
N GLN A 5 -12.95 -0.86 -21.23
CA GLN A 5 -12.06 -1.06 -20.09
C GLN A 5 -12.22 0.13 -19.13
N HIS A 6 -13.02 -0.03 -18.08
CA HIS A 6 -13.08 0.92 -16.99
C HIS A 6 -11.77 0.85 -16.20
N ASN A 7 -10.85 1.75 -16.55
CA ASN A 7 -9.62 2.00 -15.81
C ASN A 7 -9.96 2.59 -14.43
N HIS A 8 -10.11 1.73 -13.42
CA HIS A 8 -10.12 2.15 -12.03
C HIS A 8 -8.71 2.60 -11.62
N LYS A 9 -8.34 3.83 -12.02
CA LYS A 9 -7.24 4.53 -11.37
C LYS A 9 -7.68 4.85 -9.94
N CYS A 10 -7.08 4.20 -8.94
CA CYS A 10 -7.14 4.68 -7.56
C CYS A 10 -6.36 5.98 -7.51
N GLN A 11 -7.04 7.09 -7.74
CA GLN A 11 -6.49 8.44 -7.61
C GLN A 11 -6.64 8.81 -6.13
N SER A 12 -5.53 8.82 -5.39
CA SER A 12 -5.52 9.25 -3.99
C SER A 12 -5.60 10.77 -3.92
N TYR A 13 -6.73 11.28 -3.42
CA TYR A 13 -6.90 12.71 -3.13
C TYR A 13 -6.56 12.97 -1.66
N PRO A 14 -5.82 14.04 -1.33
CA PRO A 14 -5.45 14.37 0.05
C PRO A 14 -6.69 14.58 0.93
N ARG A 15 -6.65 14.07 2.18
CA ARG A 15 -7.78 14.01 3.14
C ARG A 15 -8.37 15.38 3.51
N ASN A 16 -7.71 16.49 3.18
CA ASN A 16 -8.11 17.85 3.57
C ASN A 16 -9.21 18.49 2.70
N ASN A 17 -9.82 17.76 1.78
CA ASN A 17 -10.83 18.32 0.88
C ASN A 17 -12.15 17.53 0.86
N LYS A 18 -12.66 17.12 2.03
CA LYS A 18 -13.98 16.47 2.16
C LYS A 18 -15.11 17.25 1.49
N VAL A 19 -15.03 18.59 1.48
CA VAL A 19 -16.00 19.48 0.82
C VAL A 19 -15.92 19.32 -0.69
N LEU A 20 -14.73 19.39 -1.27
CA LEU A 20 -14.53 19.19 -2.71
C LEU A 20 -14.89 17.76 -3.15
N LEU A 21 -14.54 16.76 -2.34
CA LEU A 21 -14.90 15.36 -2.60
C LEU A 21 -16.40 15.13 -2.55
N LYS A 22 -17.17 15.86 -1.73
CA LYS A 22 -18.65 15.79 -1.77
C LYS A 22 -19.22 16.33 -3.08
N VAL A 23 -18.54 17.28 -3.73
CA VAL A 23 -18.95 17.83 -5.03
C VAL A 23 -18.58 16.88 -6.17
N ILE A 24 -17.38 16.30 -6.13
CA ILE A 24 -16.85 15.44 -7.21
C ILE A 24 -17.38 13.99 -7.10
N ASP A 25 -17.53 13.47 -5.89
CA ASP A 25 -17.89 12.08 -5.59
C ASP A 25 -18.83 12.00 -4.35
N PRO A 26 -20.06 12.55 -4.43
CA PRO A 26 -21.01 12.55 -3.31
C PRO A 26 -21.36 11.13 -2.84
N GLU A 27 -21.48 10.19 -3.79
CA GLU A 27 -21.80 8.79 -3.51
C GLU A 27 -20.64 8.12 -2.74
N GLY A 28 -19.41 8.23 -3.23
CA GLY A 28 -18.25 7.65 -2.55
C GLY A 28 -17.94 8.30 -1.21
N VAL A 29 -18.31 9.57 -0.99
CA VAL A 29 -18.26 10.19 0.35
C VAL A 29 -19.33 9.59 1.27
N ALA A 30 -20.60 9.51 0.84
CA ALA A 30 -21.67 8.92 1.65
C ALA A 30 -21.36 7.45 2.02
N LEU A 31 -20.83 6.68 1.06
CA LEU A 31 -20.41 5.30 1.25
C LEU A 31 -19.26 5.15 2.26
N ARG A 32 -18.26 6.05 2.24
CA ARG A 32 -17.16 6.07 3.21
C ARG A 32 -17.64 6.48 4.61
N SER A 33 -18.53 7.47 4.68
CA SER A 33 -19.14 7.94 5.93
C SER A 33 -20.06 6.92 6.58
N ALA A 34 -20.57 5.94 5.84
CA ALA A 34 -21.37 4.85 6.37
C ALA A 34 -20.56 3.83 7.21
N HIS A 35 -19.22 3.95 7.26
CA HIS A 35 -18.32 3.05 8.01
C HIS A 35 -18.52 1.55 7.71
N ARG A 36 -19.10 1.22 6.54
CA ARG A 36 -19.30 -0.16 6.13
C ARG A 36 -18.00 -0.72 5.57
N LEU A 37 -17.53 -1.85 6.08
CA LEU A 37 -16.41 -2.58 5.51
C LEU A 37 -16.78 -3.04 4.09
N ARG A 38 -16.33 -2.31 3.07
CA ARG A 38 -16.50 -2.71 1.65
C ARG A 38 -15.20 -3.32 1.18
N ARG A 39 -15.25 -4.61 0.85
CA ARG A 39 -14.11 -5.28 0.22
C ARG A 39 -14.02 -4.80 -1.24
N ILE A 40 -13.06 -3.93 -1.53
CA ILE A 40 -12.73 -3.56 -2.90
C ILE A 40 -12.13 -4.78 -3.59
N VAL A 41 -12.64 -5.13 -4.78
CA VAL A 41 -12.04 -6.18 -5.61
C VAL A 41 -10.74 -5.63 -6.17
N TYR A 42 -9.62 -6.08 -5.61
CA TYR A 42 -8.28 -5.70 -6.04
C TYR A 42 -7.76 -6.74 -7.01
N THR A 43 -7.87 -6.45 -8.31
CA THR A 43 -7.43 -7.37 -9.36
C THR A 43 -6.01 -7.04 -9.80
N ILE A 44 -5.10 -8.00 -9.66
CA ILE A 44 -3.70 -7.91 -10.10
C ILE A 44 -3.46 -8.98 -11.18
N LYS A 45 -2.59 -8.67 -12.16
CA LYS A 45 -2.36 -9.52 -13.34
C LYS A 45 -1.73 -10.89 -13.03
N GLY A 46 -1.17 -11.09 -11.84
CA GLY A 46 -0.60 -12.36 -11.39
C GLY A 46 0.40 -12.21 -10.24
N PRO A 47 0.93 -13.34 -9.73
CA PRO A 47 1.95 -13.35 -8.68
C PRO A 47 3.18 -12.54 -9.07
N ASN A 48 3.84 -11.88 -8.10
CA ASN A 48 5.03 -11.07 -8.32
C ASN A 48 4.85 -9.83 -9.23
N PHE A 49 3.60 -9.52 -9.62
CA PHE A 49 3.32 -8.34 -10.43
C PHE A 49 3.40 -7.04 -9.61
N THR A 50 2.93 -7.07 -8.36
CA THR A 50 2.99 -5.91 -7.47
C THR A 50 3.38 -6.34 -6.07
N LYS A 51 4.33 -5.62 -5.47
CA LYS A 51 4.73 -5.76 -4.08
C LYS A 51 4.26 -4.52 -3.34
N GLN A 52 3.51 -4.72 -2.26
CA GLN A 52 3.02 -3.63 -1.44
C GLN A 52 3.83 -3.64 -0.15
N ILE A 53 4.58 -2.58 0.07
CA ILE A 53 5.42 -2.37 1.25
C ILE A 53 4.64 -1.47 2.20
N ASP A 54 4.72 -1.76 3.49
CA ASP A 54 4.15 -0.95 4.56
C ASP A 54 5.08 -1.01 5.77
N GLY A 55 5.30 0.14 6.41
CA GLY A 55 6.15 0.29 7.57
C GLY A 55 5.33 0.65 8.79
N TYR A 56 5.15 -0.29 9.72
CA TYR A 56 4.39 -0.07 10.94
C TYR A 56 5.31 0.13 12.14
N VAL A 57 5.25 1.32 12.76
CA VAL A 57 5.99 1.61 13.99
C VAL A 57 5.26 0.92 15.14
N THR A 58 5.89 -0.08 15.76
CA THR A 58 5.30 -0.77 16.91
C THR A 58 6.22 -0.64 18.10
N LEU A 59 5.67 -0.29 19.27
CA LEU A 59 6.42 -0.11 20.51
C LEU A 59 7.25 1.18 20.51
N THR A 60 6.55 2.32 20.57
CA THR A 60 7.11 3.67 20.74
C THR A 60 8.15 3.78 21.85
N THR A 61 8.09 2.90 22.86
CA THR A 61 9.06 2.83 23.97
C THR A 61 10.44 2.29 23.57
N PHE A 62 10.53 1.47 22.52
CA PHE A 62 11.77 0.81 22.10
C PHE A 62 12.23 1.22 20.70
N GLU A 63 11.51 2.14 20.04
CA GLU A 63 11.80 2.62 18.69
C GLU A 63 11.91 1.49 17.64
N ILE A 64 11.20 0.38 17.87
CA ILE A 64 11.18 -0.74 16.94
C ILE A 64 10.18 -0.42 15.82
N VAL A 65 10.62 -0.61 14.59
CA VAL A 65 9.79 -0.50 13.40
C VAL A 65 9.67 -1.87 12.80
N ILE A 66 8.45 -2.33 12.58
CA ILE A 66 8.21 -3.58 11.86
C ILE A 66 7.90 -3.20 10.41
N GLN A 67 8.81 -3.57 9.53
CA GLN A 67 8.64 -3.33 8.10
C GLN A 67 8.18 -4.63 7.44
N GLY A 68 7.05 -4.54 6.74
CA GLY A 68 6.37 -5.67 6.13
C GLY A 68 6.12 -5.44 4.65
N ALA A 69 6.03 -6.53 3.91
CA ALA A 69 5.49 -6.46 2.56
C ALA A 69 4.64 -7.67 2.20
N VAL A 70 3.70 -7.43 1.29
CA VAL A 70 2.71 -8.41 0.85
C VAL A 70 2.67 -8.48 -0.67
N ASP A 71 2.47 -9.69 -1.21
CA ASP A 71 2.22 -9.87 -2.64
C ASP A 71 0.82 -9.34 -3.00
N GLY A 72 0.76 -8.44 -3.98
CA GLY A 72 -0.49 -7.81 -4.40
C GLY A 72 -1.52 -8.79 -4.99
N PHE A 73 -1.08 -9.94 -5.52
CA PHE A 73 -1.95 -10.95 -6.10
C PHE A 73 -2.33 -12.01 -5.07
N SER A 74 -1.35 -12.71 -4.48
CA SER A 74 -1.63 -13.83 -3.59
C SER A 74 -1.99 -13.40 -2.16
N ARG A 75 -1.73 -12.14 -1.80
CA ARG A 75 -1.84 -11.62 -0.42
C ARG A 75 -0.95 -12.36 0.58
N CYS A 76 0.04 -13.11 0.10
CA CYS A 76 1.02 -13.75 0.97
C CYS A 76 2.02 -12.72 1.49
N MET A 77 2.39 -12.86 2.76
CA MET A 77 3.48 -12.09 3.37
C MET A 77 4.81 -12.46 2.71
N LEU A 78 5.58 -11.45 2.34
CA LEU A 78 6.85 -11.58 1.62
C LEU A 78 8.04 -11.52 2.57
N TRP A 79 7.95 -10.61 3.53
CA TRP A 79 8.86 -10.44 4.64
C TRP A 79 8.16 -9.68 5.77
N LEU A 80 8.72 -9.80 6.97
CA LEU A 80 8.36 -9.07 8.17
C LEU A 80 9.63 -8.93 8.98
N GLU A 81 10.25 -7.75 8.96
CA GLU A 81 11.56 -7.52 9.56
C GLU A 81 11.48 -6.40 10.59
N ALA A 82 12.16 -6.60 11.72
CA ALA A 82 12.33 -5.57 12.75
C ALA A 82 13.49 -4.65 12.37
N CYS A 83 13.25 -3.35 12.48
CA CYS A 83 14.13 -2.27 12.06
C CYS A 83 14.19 -1.22 13.16
N TYR A 84 15.23 -0.39 13.12
CA TYR A 84 15.40 0.73 14.07
C TYR A 84 14.86 2.06 13.51
N SER A 85 14.43 2.10 12.25
CA SER A 85 13.86 3.31 11.64
C SER A 85 12.97 2.97 10.46
N ASN A 86 11.85 3.70 10.33
CA ASN A 86 10.98 3.69 9.15
C ASN A 86 11.34 4.79 8.14
N ASN A 87 12.09 5.81 8.59
CA ASN A 87 12.41 6.98 7.78
C ASN A 87 13.74 6.83 7.04
N ASP A 88 14.61 5.89 7.47
CA ASP A 88 15.85 5.60 6.76
C ASP A 88 15.61 4.64 5.60
N HIS A 89 15.53 5.20 4.39
CA HIS A 89 15.33 4.45 3.16
C HIS A 89 16.42 3.40 2.90
N ARG A 90 17.62 3.52 3.50
CA ARG A 90 18.71 2.55 3.32
C ARG A 90 18.39 1.21 3.94
N ILE A 91 17.69 1.23 5.09
CA ILE A 91 17.24 0.02 5.78
C ILE A 91 16.23 -0.70 4.91
N ILE A 92 15.20 0.03 4.47
CA ILE A 92 14.12 -0.49 3.61
C ILE A 92 14.70 -1.05 2.30
N ALA A 93 15.62 -0.33 1.67
CA ALA A 93 16.32 -0.79 0.47
C ALA A 93 17.13 -2.06 0.72
N GLY A 94 17.80 -2.19 1.86
CA GLY A 94 18.54 -3.39 2.26
C GLY A 94 17.64 -4.61 2.38
N ILE A 95 16.51 -4.47 3.07
CA ILE A 95 15.49 -5.53 3.22
C ILE A 95 14.95 -5.95 1.85
N PHE A 96 14.62 -4.97 1.00
CA PHE A 96 14.13 -5.22 -0.34
C PHE A 96 15.16 -5.98 -1.20
N VAL A 97 16.43 -5.58 -1.16
CA VAL A 97 17.51 -6.27 -1.91
C VAL A 97 17.71 -7.68 -1.39
N ASN A 98 17.69 -7.90 -0.08
CA ASN A 98 17.79 -9.22 0.53
C ASN A 98 16.62 -10.12 0.10
N PHE A 99 15.41 -9.56 0.07
CA PHE A 99 14.23 -10.26 -0.43
C PHE A 99 14.40 -10.66 -1.91
N VAL A 100 14.80 -9.73 -2.79
CA VAL A 100 15.00 -10.01 -4.22
C VAL A 100 16.05 -11.11 -4.42
N LYS A 101 17.15 -11.07 -3.67
CA LYS A 101 18.18 -12.13 -3.67
C LYS A 101 17.60 -13.48 -3.23
N ARG A 102 16.76 -13.51 -2.18
CA ARG A 102 16.13 -14.73 -1.67
C ARG A 102 15.17 -15.37 -2.67
N ILE A 103 14.37 -14.55 -3.38
CA ILE A 103 13.37 -15.08 -4.33
C ILE A 103 13.93 -15.28 -5.75
N GLY A 104 15.14 -14.78 -6.03
CA GLY A 104 15.78 -14.86 -7.35
C GLY A 104 15.01 -14.14 -8.47
N ARG A 105 14.13 -13.19 -8.12
CA ARG A 105 13.24 -12.49 -9.05
C ARG A 105 13.04 -11.04 -8.62
N VAL A 106 12.84 -10.17 -9.60
CA VAL A 106 12.55 -8.74 -9.37
C VAL A 106 11.04 -8.50 -9.58
N PRO A 107 10.37 -7.74 -8.71
CA PRO A 107 8.97 -7.39 -8.92
C PRO A 107 8.79 -6.39 -10.06
N ARG A 108 7.66 -6.47 -10.75
CA ARG A 108 7.33 -5.55 -11.85
C ARG A 108 6.97 -4.14 -11.35
N LEU A 109 6.34 -4.07 -10.19
CA LEU A 109 5.91 -2.83 -9.55
C LEU A 109 6.09 -2.96 -8.03
N VAL A 110 6.62 -1.92 -7.41
CA VAL A 110 6.61 -1.74 -5.96
C VAL A 110 5.67 -0.58 -5.65
N ARG A 111 4.80 -0.77 -4.66
CA ARG A 111 3.95 0.28 -4.10
C ARG A 111 4.26 0.43 -2.63
N ASP A 112 4.41 1.68 -2.25
CA ASP A 112 4.60 2.15 -0.90
C ASP A 112 3.66 3.35 -0.75
N ASP A 113 3.00 3.49 0.39
CA ASP A 113 2.24 4.71 0.64
C ASP A 113 3.22 5.79 1.11
N GLY A 114 3.19 6.95 0.45
CA GLY A 114 4.03 8.06 0.86
C GLY A 114 3.57 8.52 2.23
N GLY A 115 4.24 8.05 3.29
CA GLY A 115 3.98 8.38 4.68
C GLY A 115 3.86 9.89 4.88
N THR A 116 2.62 10.38 4.87
CA THR A 116 2.24 11.79 5.08
C THR A 116 1.13 11.90 6.11
N GLU A 117 0.78 10.81 6.78
CA GLU A 117 -0.36 10.75 7.70
C GLU A 117 -0.01 11.09 9.16
N ASN A 118 1.27 11.09 9.54
CA ASN A 118 1.74 11.60 10.83
C ASN A 118 2.17 13.07 10.69
N VAL A 119 1.20 13.98 10.70
CA VAL A 119 1.38 15.40 11.03
C VAL A 119 0.49 15.72 12.21
#